data_AF-A0A2P6TMU9-F1
#
_entry.id   AF-A0A2P6TMU9-F1
#
_cell.length_a   1.000
_cell.length_b   1.000
_cell.length_c   1.000
_cell.angle_alpha   90.00
_cell.angle_beta   90.00
_cell.angle_gamma   90.00
#
_symmetry.space_group_name_H-M   'P 1'
#
loop_
_entity.id
_entity.type
_entity.pdbx_description
1 polymer ?
#
loop_
_entity_poly.entity_id
_entity_poly.type
_entity_poly.pdbx_seq_one_letter_code
_entity_poly.pdbx_strand_id
1 'polypeptide(L)'
;MPKRAATELGEAAERGEQQGDGPSTSQQQQASKVVYLGHLPHGFYEKQLKEYFSQFGKVTKVRLSRNKKSGKSKGYAFLEFSSAEVAKIAADAMDGYMLFTQKLTSRVLPADEVHPDLFKGANRVFKQVPWQKIERERQNRDRTAAEAEKRARQAVERDERRQRRIAQAGIDYQYEPLAAQVAPKPKKTKFED
;
A
#
# COMPACT_ATOMS: atom_id res chain seq x y z
N MET A 1 54.21 47.67 8.63
CA MET A 1 54.69 48.47 9.78
C MET A 1 53.55 49.32 10.30
N PRO A 2 53.47 49.63 11.62
CA PRO A 2 53.27 48.77 12.81
C PRO A 2 51.79 48.94 13.33
N LYS A 3 51.28 48.51 14.50
CA LYS A 3 51.66 47.64 15.67
C LYS A 3 50.61 46.49 15.72
N ARG A 4 50.74 45.31 16.37
CA ARG A 4 51.25 44.84 17.68
C ARG A 4 50.35 45.11 18.92
N ALA A 5 49.46 44.16 19.21
CA ALA A 5 49.09 43.58 20.53
C ALA A 5 48.21 42.32 20.24
N ALA A 6 48.42 41.08 20.70
CA ALA A 6 49.16 40.43 21.80
C ALA A 6 48.39 40.25 23.13
N THR A 7 48.68 39.14 23.83
CA THR A 7 48.07 38.59 25.08
C THR A 7 46.74 37.81 24.89
N GLU A 8 46.46 36.71 25.59
CA GLU A 8 47.17 35.40 25.74
C GLU A 8 46.34 34.43 26.63
N LEU A 9 46.35 33.12 26.29
CA LEU A 9 46.16 31.94 27.16
C LEU A 9 44.84 31.72 27.96
N GLY A 10 44.60 30.45 28.34
CA GLY A 10 43.40 29.94 29.05
C GLY A 10 42.51 29.08 28.14
N GLU A 11 42.71 27.77 27.94
CA GLU A 11 42.74 26.61 28.87
C GLU A 11 41.41 25.79 28.80
N ALA A 12 41.47 24.49 29.13
CA ALA A 12 40.57 23.45 28.64
C ALA A 12 39.20 23.34 29.34
N ALA A 13 38.23 22.74 28.63
CA ALA A 13 37.38 21.67 29.18
C ALA A 13 36.58 20.93 28.08
N GLU A 14 36.65 19.60 28.04
CA GLU A 14 35.57 18.76 27.50
C GLU A 14 34.47 18.59 28.56
N ARG A 15 33.19 18.59 28.14
CA ARG A 15 32.06 17.87 28.76
C ARG A 15 30.74 18.17 28.03
N GLY A 16 29.83 17.19 28.01
CA GLY A 16 28.41 17.44 27.74
C GLY A 16 27.78 16.63 26.60
N GLU A 17 27.82 15.30 26.67
CA GLU A 17 26.87 14.48 25.92
C GLU A 17 25.44 14.80 26.40
N GLN A 18 24.63 15.47 25.57
CA GLN A 18 23.22 15.70 25.87
C GLN A 18 22.39 14.49 25.43
N GLN A 19 22.39 13.43 26.24
CA GLN A 19 21.36 12.40 26.19
C GLN A 19 20.05 13.03 26.73
N GLY A 20 19.23 13.57 25.83
CA GLY A 20 17.92 14.11 26.16
C GLY A 20 16.94 13.02 26.54
N ASP A 21 16.34 13.14 27.74
CA ASP A 21 15.42 12.16 28.32
C ASP A 21 14.22 11.89 27.39
N GLY A 22 14.18 10.68 26.81
CA GLY A 22 13.04 10.23 26.03
C GLY A 22 11.90 9.82 26.97
N PRO A 23 10.66 10.33 26.81
CA PRO A 23 9.61 10.15 27.79
C PRO A 23 9.32 8.67 28.02
N SER A 24 9.77 8.19 29.18
CA SER A 24 9.60 6.81 29.64
C SER A 24 8.15 6.58 30.05
N THR A 25 7.27 6.51 29.05
CA THR A 25 5.83 6.32 29.24
C THR A 25 5.58 4.92 29.80
N SER A 26 5.50 4.84 31.12
CA SER A 26 5.18 3.65 31.91
C SER A 26 3.70 3.27 31.78
N GLN A 27 3.27 3.01 30.54
CA GLN A 27 1.95 2.50 30.25
C GLN A 27 1.76 1.16 30.94
N GLN A 28 0.73 1.09 31.80
CA GLN A 28 0.35 -0.11 32.51
C GLN A 28 0.13 -1.22 31.49
N GLN A 29 0.93 -2.29 31.58
CA GLN A 29 1.14 -3.20 30.46
C GLN A 29 -0.05 -4.14 30.24
N GLN A 30 -1.11 -3.61 29.63
CA GLN A 30 -2.32 -4.35 29.27
C GLN A 30 -1.91 -5.56 28.42
N ALA A 31 -2.18 -6.75 28.94
CA ALA A 31 -1.74 -8.00 28.35
C ALA A 31 -2.37 -8.18 26.96
N SER A 32 -1.59 -7.88 25.92
CA SER A 32 -2.06 -7.88 24.55
C SER A 32 -2.29 -9.30 24.04
N LYS A 33 -3.35 -9.47 23.27
CA LYS A 33 -3.74 -10.75 22.66
C LYS A 33 -3.15 -10.94 21.26
N VAL A 34 -2.36 -9.97 20.78
CA VAL A 34 -1.85 -9.91 19.41
C VAL A 34 -0.39 -10.33 19.36
N VAL A 35 -0.10 -11.34 18.54
CA VAL A 35 1.27 -11.81 18.23
C VAL A 35 1.61 -11.41 16.79
N TYR A 36 2.78 -10.80 16.61
CA TYR A 36 3.42 -10.64 15.31
C TYR A 36 4.34 -11.83 15.04
N LEU A 37 4.25 -12.36 13.83
CA LEU A 37 5.17 -13.34 13.28
C LEU A 37 5.89 -12.75 12.07
N GLY A 38 7.22 -12.66 12.12
CA GLY A 38 8.10 -12.32 11.00
C GLY A 38 8.83 -13.54 10.43
N HIS A 39 9.50 -13.33 9.29
CA HIS A 39 10.28 -14.35 8.57
C HIS A 39 9.50 -15.62 8.18
N LEU A 40 8.19 -15.48 7.94
CA LEU A 40 7.31 -16.59 7.54
C LEU A 40 7.66 -17.10 6.13
N PRO A 41 7.96 -18.41 5.97
CA PRO A 41 8.34 -18.99 4.69
C PRO A 41 7.18 -19.06 3.69
N HIS A 42 7.52 -19.09 2.40
CA HIS A 42 6.53 -19.09 1.33
C HIS A 42 5.69 -20.39 1.32
N GLY A 43 4.36 -20.26 1.38
CA GLY A 43 3.42 -21.37 1.49
C GLY A 43 2.78 -21.50 2.87
N PHE A 44 3.39 -20.93 3.92
CA PHE A 44 2.82 -20.89 5.27
C PHE A 44 1.79 -19.74 5.35
N TYR A 45 0.57 -20.01 4.89
CA TYR A 45 -0.49 -19.03 4.69
C TYR A 45 -1.54 -19.03 5.82
N GLU A 46 -2.60 -18.22 5.67
CA GLU A 46 -3.62 -17.95 6.69
C GLU A 46 -4.30 -19.23 7.24
N LYS A 47 -4.44 -20.30 6.43
CA LYS A 47 -4.94 -21.61 6.91
C LYS A 47 -3.91 -22.28 7.82
N GLN A 48 -2.69 -22.49 7.31
CA GLN A 48 -1.60 -23.17 8.00
C GLN A 48 -1.24 -22.46 9.31
N LEU A 49 -1.20 -21.13 9.30
CA LEU A 49 -1.05 -20.30 10.50
C LEU A 49 -2.16 -20.58 11.53
N LYS A 50 -3.43 -20.56 11.13
CA LYS A 50 -4.53 -20.82 12.06
C LYS A 50 -4.50 -22.26 12.61
N GLU A 51 -4.21 -23.22 11.76
CA GLU A 51 -4.21 -24.66 12.06
C GLU A 51 -3.07 -25.04 13.01
N TYR A 52 -1.85 -24.54 12.74
CA TYR A 52 -0.68 -24.74 13.61
C TYR A 52 -0.83 -24.00 14.95
N PHE A 53 -1.12 -22.70 14.94
CA PHE A 53 -1.22 -21.94 16.19
C PHE A 53 -2.45 -22.28 17.04
N SER A 54 -3.43 -23.01 16.49
CA SER A 54 -4.53 -23.59 17.29
C SER A 54 -4.06 -24.64 18.32
N GLN A 55 -2.82 -25.13 18.22
CA GLN A 55 -2.21 -26.03 19.22
C GLN A 55 -1.91 -25.32 20.55
N PHE A 56 -1.51 -24.04 20.51
CA PHE A 56 -1.29 -23.24 21.71
C PHE A 56 -2.62 -22.76 22.33
N GLY A 57 -3.63 -22.52 21.49
CA GLY A 57 -4.99 -22.21 21.94
C GLY A 57 -5.85 -21.54 20.89
N LYS A 58 -7.06 -21.13 21.27
CA LYS A 58 -8.08 -20.61 20.35
C LYS A 58 -7.64 -19.31 19.67
N VAL A 59 -7.35 -19.39 18.36
CA VAL A 59 -7.04 -18.24 17.49
C VAL A 59 -8.32 -17.60 16.96
N THR A 60 -8.54 -16.33 17.32
CA THR A 60 -9.70 -15.52 16.97
C THR A 60 -9.59 -14.91 15.57
N LYS A 61 -8.46 -14.24 15.29
CA LYS A 61 -8.21 -13.56 14.00
C LYS A 61 -6.81 -13.89 13.48
N VAL A 62 -6.70 -14.15 12.18
CA VAL A 62 -5.42 -14.30 11.46
C VAL A 62 -5.35 -13.34 10.29
N ARG A 63 -4.22 -12.62 10.17
CA ARG A 63 -3.93 -11.69 9.09
C ARG A 63 -2.49 -11.81 8.60
N LEU A 64 -2.26 -12.62 7.57
CA LEU A 64 -1.01 -12.57 6.80
C LEU A 64 -0.93 -11.25 6.00
N SER A 65 0.23 -10.61 5.98
CA SER A 65 0.50 -9.45 5.14
C SER A 65 0.86 -9.89 3.72
N ARG A 66 0.17 -9.31 2.73
CA ARG A 66 0.32 -9.63 1.30
C ARG A 66 0.46 -8.36 0.47
N ASN A 67 1.15 -8.46 -0.67
CA ASN A 67 1.20 -7.39 -1.67
C ASN A 67 -0.19 -7.24 -2.34
N LYS A 68 -0.79 -6.04 -2.29
CA LYS A 68 -2.13 -5.76 -2.85
C LYS A 68 -2.23 -6.02 -4.37
N LYS A 69 -1.13 -5.91 -5.12
CA LYS A 69 -1.09 -6.13 -6.58
C LYS A 69 -0.85 -7.61 -6.93
N SER A 70 0.19 -8.23 -6.36
CA SER A 70 0.64 -9.58 -6.76
C SER A 70 0.14 -10.72 -5.85
N GLY A 71 -0.48 -10.43 -4.71
CA GLY A 71 -0.97 -11.43 -3.75
C GLY A 71 0.11 -12.22 -3.00
N LYS A 72 1.39 -12.10 -3.39
CA LYS A 72 2.53 -12.72 -2.70
C LYS A 72 2.57 -12.27 -1.23
N SER A 73 2.94 -13.21 -0.36
CA SER A 73 3.22 -12.93 1.06
C SER A 73 4.33 -11.88 1.19
N LYS A 74 4.27 -11.05 2.23
CA LYS A 74 5.39 -10.20 2.67
C LYS A 74 6.31 -10.88 3.70
N GLY A 75 6.05 -12.14 4.06
CA GLY A 75 6.83 -12.86 5.08
C GLY A 75 6.48 -12.49 6.53
N TYR A 76 5.35 -11.83 6.78
CA TYR A 76 4.89 -11.55 8.15
C TYR A 76 3.37 -11.59 8.31
N ALA A 77 2.91 -11.95 9.50
CA ALA A 77 1.50 -12.06 9.88
C ALA A 77 1.22 -11.50 11.28
N PHE A 78 -0.06 -11.25 11.55
CA PHE A 78 -0.58 -10.98 12.90
C PHE A 78 -1.63 -12.04 13.24
N LEU A 79 -1.58 -12.54 14.48
CA LEU A 79 -2.58 -13.45 15.05
C LEU A 79 -3.14 -12.82 16.33
N GLU A 80 -4.43 -13.05 16.57
CA GLU A 80 -5.12 -12.65 17.80
C GLU A 80 -5.64 -13.90 18.49
N PHE A 81 -5.19 -14.14 19.73
CA PHE A 81 -5.65 -15.25 20.56
C PHE A 81 -6.84 -14.85 21.44
N SER A 82 -7.54 -15.85 22.01
CA SER A 82 -8.61 -15.61 22.98
C SER A 82 -8.09 -15.14 24.35
N SER A 83 -6.92 -15.63 24.77
CA SER A 83 -6.19 -15.23 26.00
C SER A 83 -4.85 -14.58 25.65
N ALA A 84 -4.42 -13.61 26.48
CA ALA A 84 -3.13 -12.95 26.36
C ALA A 84 -1.97 -13.79 26.91
N GLU A 85 -2.23 -14.67 27.87
CA GLU A 85 -1.24 -15.61 28.41
C GLU A 85 -0.80 -16.58 27.31
N VAL A 86 -1.77 -17.12 26.56
CA VAL A 86 -1.54 -17.96 25.38
C VAL A 86 -0.79 -17.19 24.29
N ALA A 87 -1.11 -15.90 24.08
CA ALA A 87 -0.39 -15.06 23.14
C ALA A 87 1.09 -14.89 23.53
N LYS A 88 1.39 -14.72 24.83
CA LYS A 88 2.77 -14.69 25.33
C LYS A 88 3.47 -16.05 25.18
N ILE A 89 2.86 -17.14 25.64
CA ILE A 89 3.46 -18.48 25.54
C ILE A 89 3.74 -18.86 24.08
N ALA A 90 2.82 -18.56 23.16
CA ALA A 90 3.00 -18.80 21.72
C ALA A 90 3.99 -17.82 21.05
N ALA A 91 4.26 -16.66 21.67
CA ALA A 91 5.35 -15.79 21.26
C ALA A 91 6.70 -16.39 21.70
N ASP A 92 6.88 -16.54 23.01
CA ASP A 92 8.11 -16.99 23.66
C ASP A 92 8.57 -18.38 23.15
N ALA A 93 7.64 -19.31 22.89
CA ALA A 93 7.96 -20.66 22.41
C ALA A 93 8.27 -20.76 20.90
N MET A 94 7.91 -19.74 20.11
CA MET A 94 8.12 -19.73 18.64
C MET A 94 9.15 -18.71 18.18
N ASP A 95 9.63 -17.81 19.04
CA ASP A 95 10.70 -16.90 18.66
C ASP A 95 11.99 -17.67 18.39
N GLY A 96 12.61 -17.37 17.25
CA GLY A 96 13.80 -18.06 16.80
C GLY A 96 13.63 -19.51 16.36
N TYR A 97 12.40 -20.03 16.28
CA TYR A 97 12.14 -21.37 15.73
C TYR A 97 12.54 -21.45 14.24
N MET A 98 13.20 -22.53 13.83
CA MET A 98 13.63 -22.74 12.43
C MET A 98 12.53 -23.42 11.61
N LEU A 99 11.86 -22.69 10.72
CA LEU A 99 10.82 -23.22 9.85
C LEU A 99 11.30 -23.24 8.38
N PHE A 100 11.53 -24.44 7.86
CA PHE A 100 12.26 -24.70 6.61
C PHE A 100 13.65 -24.02 6.60
N THR A 101 13.82 -22.95 5.83
CA THR A 101 15.08 -22.21 5.68
C THR A 101 15.07 -20.84 6.38
N GLN A 102 14.06 -20.56 7.21
CA GLN A 102 13.85 -19.26 7.85
C GLN A 102 13.72 -19.40 9.37
N LYS A 103 14.52 -18.61 10.10
CA LYS A 103 14.37 -18.43 11.55
C LYS A 103 13.21 -17.46 11.80
N LEU A 104 12.12 -17.96 12.39
CA LEU A 104 10.95 -17.16 12.72
C LEU A 104 11.30 -16.07 13.74
N THR A 105 10.56 -14.95 13.68
CA THR A 105 10.60 -13.93 14.72
C THR A 105 9.21 -13.78 15.30
N SER A 106 9.04 -13.99 16.60
CA SER A 106 7.75 -14.04 17.28
C SER A 106 7.73 -13.06 18.43
N ARG A 107 6.78 -12.12 18.45
CA ARG A 107 6.66 -11.14 19.56
C ARG A 107 5.21 -10.79 19.83
N VAL A 108 4.86 -10.61 21.11
CA VAL A 108 3.62 -9.93 21.49
C VAL A 108 3.72 -8.46 21.08
N LEU A 109 2.70 -7.94 20.41
CA LEU A 109 2.59 -6.51 20.11
C LEU A 109 2.00 -5.79 21.33
N PRO A 110 2.59 -4.70 21.85
CA PRO A 110 1.93 -3.88 22.87
C PRO A 110 0.62 -3.32 22.32
N ALA A 111 -0.36 -3.07 23.20
CA ALA A 111 -1.70 -2.64 22.79
C ALA A 111 -1.68 -1.38 21.91
N ASP A 112 -0.72 -0.48 22.15
CA ASP A 112 -0.53 0.79 21.44
C ASP A 112 -0.08 0.62 19.97
N GLU A 113 0.65 -0.46 19.66
CA GLU A 113 1.03 -0.81 18.28
C GLU A 113 -0.15 -1.46 17.50
N VAL A 114 -1.23 -1.87 18.18
CA VAL A 114 -2.39 -2.55 17.56
C VAL A 114 -3.34 -1.53 16.93
N HIS A 115 -2.96 -1.01 15.77
CA HIS A 115 -3.79 -0.11 14.98
C HIS A 115 -5.19 -0.71 14.71
N PRO A 116 -6.31 0.02 14.84
CA PRO A 116 -7.67 -0.54 14.74
C PRO A 116 -7.96 -1.33 13.45
N ASP A 117 -7.39 -0.90 12.33
CA ASP A 117 -7.55 -1.54 11.02
C ASP A 117 -6.62 -2.76 10.78
N LEU A 118 -5.81 -3.17 11.76
CA LEU A 118 -4.83 -4.27 11.62
C LEU A 118 -5.47 -5.57 11.12
N PHE A 119 -6.64 -5.91 11.65
CA PHE A 119 -7.40 -7.10 11.30
C PHE A 119 -8.48 -6.84 10.22
N LYS A 120 -8.44 -5.71 9.49
CA LYS A 120 -9.37 -5.43 8.39
C LYS A 120 -9.22 -6.49 7.30
N GLY A 121 -10.26 -7.31 7.14
CA GLY A 121 -10.26 -8.46 6.22
C GLY A 121 -9.50 -9.69 6.72
N ALA A 122 -9.24 -9.83 8.03
CA ALA A 122 -8.76 -11.07 8.64
C ALA A 122 -9.72 -12.25 8.40
N ASN A 123 -9.22 -13.47 8.57
CA ASN A 123 -9.95 -14.73 8.37
C ASN A 123 -10.55 -14.93 6.96
N ARG A 124 -10.14 -14.15 5.95
CA ARG A 124 -10.55 -14.29 4.55
C ARG A 124 -9.43 -14.87 3.69
N VAL A 125 -9.75 -15.81 2.81
CA VAL A 125 -8.82 -16.31 1.80
C VAL A 125 -8.53 -15.20 0.79
N PHE A 126 -7.25 -14.87 0.58
CA PHE A 126 -6.85 -13.89 -0.42
C PHE A 126 -7.13 -14.41 -1.84
N LYS A 127 -7.93 -13.67 -2.62
CA LYS A 127 -8.16 -13.92 -4.05
C LYS A 127 -7.42 -12.84 -4.85
N GLN A 128 -6.56 -13.24 -5.79
CA GLN A 128 -6.00 -12.30 -6.77
C GLN A 128 -7.15 -11.77 -7.65
N VAL A 129 -7.37 -10.46 -7.63
CA VAL A 129 -8.33 -9.80 -8.53
C VAL A 129 -7.62 -9.58 -9.88
N PRO A 130 -8.18 -10.08 -11.01
CA PRO A 130 -7.55 -9.95 -12.32
C PRO A 130 -7.78 -8.55 -12.90
N TRP A 131 -7.17 -7.54 -12.28
CA TRP A 131 -7.36 -6.11 -12.62
C TRP A 131 -7.15 -5.80 -14.10
N GLN A 132 -6.19 -6.44 -14.76
CA GLN A 132 -5.97 -6.29 -16.21
C GLN A 132 -7.16 -6.79 -17.04
N LYS A 133 -7.79 -7.90 -16.66
CA LYS A 133 -9.01 -8.40 -17.33
C LYS A 133 -10.19 -7.46 -17.11
N ILE A 134 -10.39 -7.01 -15.87
CA ILE A 134 -11.49 -6.11 -15.50
C ILE A 134 -11.35 -4.75 -16.20
N GLU A 135 -10.16 -4.15 -16.20
CA GLU A 135 -9.95 -2.88 -16.91
C GLU A 135 -9.98 -3.07 -18.43
N ARG A 136 -9.49 -4.21 -18.97
CA ARG A 136 -9.67 -4.54 -20.40
C ARG A 136 -11.16 -4.65 -20.75
N GLU A 137 -11.99 -5.28 -19.91
CA GLU A 137 -13.44 -5.39 -20.14
C GLU A 137 -14.13 -4.02 -20.02
N ARG A 138 -13.74 -3.21 -19.03
CA ARG A 138 -14.22 -1.81 -18.87
C ARG A 138 -13.82 -0.92 -20.05
N GLN A 139 -12.60 -1.05 -20.56
CA GLN A 139 -12.10 -0.30 -21.72
C GLN A 139 -12.61 -0.86 -23.04
N ASN A 140 -12.91 -2.16 -23.15
CA ASN A 140 -13.49 -2.76 -24.34
C ASN A 140 -15.03 -2.70 -24.37
N ARG A 141 -15.69 -2.32 -23.26
CA ARG A 141 -17.13 -2.02 -23.23
C ARG A 141 -17.48 -1.02 -24.32
N ASP A 142 -18.48 -1.35 -25.13
CA ASP A 142 -18.97 -0.47 -26.18
C ASP A 142 -19.75 0.72 -25.60
N ARG A 143 -19.69 1.85 -26.32
CA ARG A 143 -20.26 3.13 -25.85
C ARG A 143 -21.77 3.12 -26.01
N THR A 144 -22.48 3.80 -25.11
CA THR A 144 -23.89 4.13 -25.33
C THR A 144 -24.05 5.21 -26.40
N ALA A 145 -25.24 5.33 -27.01
CA ALA A 145 -25.52 6.37 -28.01
C ALA A 145 -25.28 7.78 -27.45
N ALA A 146 -25.79 8.07 -26.24
CA ALA A 146 -25.59 9.35 -25.56
C ALA A 146 -24.10 9.67 -25.26
N GLU A 147 -23.28 8.66 -24.95
CA GLU A 147 -21.82 8.83 -24.80
C GLU A 147 -21.14 9.15 -26.14
N ALA A 148 -21.60 8.55 -27.24
CA ALA A 148 -21.09 8.83 -28.58
C ALA A 148 -21.47 10.25 -29.02
N GLU A 149 -22.73 10.67 -28.84
CA GLU A 149 -23.18 12.05 -29.08
C GLU A 149 -22.42 13.08 -28.25
N LYS A 150 -22.26 12.84 -26.94
CA LYS A 150 -21.52 13.75 -26.06
C LYS A 150 -20.07 13.92 -26.53
N ARG A 151 -19.44 12.84 -27.00
CA ARG A 151 -18.11 12.89 -27.61
C ARG A 151 -18.11 13.63 -28.95
N ALA A 152 -19.14 13.46 -29.78
CA ALA A 152 -19.29 14.18 -31.05
C ALA A 152 -19.39 15.70 -30.84
N ARG A 153 -20.29 16.14 -29.96
CA ARG A 153 -20.45 17.56 -29.58
C ARG A 153 -19.13 18.15 -29.04
N GLN A 154 -18.44 17.42 -28.16
CA GLN A 154 -17.11 17.81 -27.66
C GLN A 154 -15.98 17.80 -28.71
N ALA A 155 -16.14 17.07 -29.82
CA ALA A 155 -15.16 17.10 -30.91
C ALA A 155 -15.33 18.36 -31.77
N VAL A 156 -16.58 18.72 -32.10
CA VAL A 156 -16.91 19.98 -32.80
C VAL A 156 -16.45 21.19 -32.00
N GLU A 157 -16.79 21.25 -30.71
CA GLU A 157 -16.40 22.37 -29.83
C GLU A 157 -14.86 22.53 -29.74
N ARG A 158 -14.10 21.42 -29.78
CA ARG A 158 -12.64 21.45 -29.82
C ARG A 158 -12.09 21.91 -31.17
N ASP A 159 -12.77 21.58 -32.26
CA ASP A 159 -12.38 22.02 -33.60
C ASP A 159 -12.61 23.52 -33.77
N GLU A 160 -13.77 24.05 -33.36
CA GLU A 160 -14.00 25.50 -33.31
C GLU A 160 -12.93 26.24 -32.48
N ARG A 161 -12.60 25.71 -31.29
CA ARG A 161 -11.53 26.26 -30.43
C ARG A 161 -10.15 26.19 -31.10
N ARG A 162 -9.90 25.24 -32.01
CA ARG A 162 -8.69 25.14 -32.83
C ARG A 162 -8.72 26.15 -33.97
N GLN A 163 -9.81 26.23 -34.74
CA GLN A 163 -9.98 27.17 -35.85
C GLN A 163 -9.80 28.62 -35.38
N ARG A 164 -10.42 29.01 -34.26
CA ARG A 164 -10.25 30.35 -33.66
C ARG A 164 -8.78 30.67 -33.31
N ARG A 165 -7.98 29.68 -32.89
CA ARG A 165 -6.53 29.86 -32.62
C ARG A 165 -5.71 29.99 -33.90
N ILE A 166 -6.07 29.26 -34.96
CA ILE A 166 -5.40 29.35 -36.28
C ILE A 166 -5.64 30.74 -36.89
N ALA A 167 -6.89 31.22 -36.86
CA ALA A 167 -7.23 32.58 -37.28
C ALA A 167 -6.54 33.67 -36.43
N GLN A 168 -6.47 33.49 -35.10
CA GLN A 168 -5.72 34.40 -34.21
C GLN A 168 -4.21 34.40 -34.47
N ALA A 169 -3.65 33.33 -35.04
CA ALA A 169 -2.25 33.26 -35.44
C ALA A 169 -1.98 33.86 -36.84
N GLY A 170 -3.01 34.37 -37.53
CA GLY A 170 -2.90 34.93 -38.88
C GLY A 170 -2.60 33.90 -39.98
N ILE A 171 -2.84 32.61 -39.71
CA ILE A 171 -2.57 31.52 -40.65
C ILE A 171 -3.82 31.29 -41.50
N ASP A 172 -3.74 31.59 -42.80
CA ASP A 172 -4.79 31.23 -43.76
C ASP A 172 -4.75 29.71 -44.04
N TYR A 173 -5.58 28.98 -43.28
CA TYR A 173 -5.74 27.54 -43.41
C TYR A 173 -7.23 27.18 -43.38
N GLN A 174 -7.80 27.04 -44.57
CA GLN A 174 -9.18 26.63 -44.77
C GLN A 174 -9.29 25.10 -44.62
N TYR A 175 -10.26 24.65 -43.82
CA TYR A 175 -10.49 23.24 -43.52
C TYR A 175 -12.00 23.00 -43.32
N GLU A 176 -12.51 21.84 -43.74
CA GLU A 176 -13.92 21.49 -43.51
C GLU A 176 -14.21 21.39 -42.01
N PRO A 177 -15.22 22.11 -41.47
CA PRO A 177 -15.52 22.06 -40.04
C PRO A 177 -15.93 20.65 -39.63
N LEU A 178 -15.33 20.12 -38.56
CA LEU A 178 -15.48 18.71 -38.18
C LEU A 178 -16.94 18.26 -38.03
N ALA A 179 -17.85 19.18 -37.71
CA ALA A 179 -19.30 19.00 -37.63
C ALA A 179 -19.91 18.28 -38.84
N ALA A 180 -19.42 18.53 -40.06
CA ALA A 180 -19.91 17.87 -41.28
C ALA A 180 -19.55 16.37 -41.35
N GLN A 181 -18.54 15.92 -40.60
CA GLN A 181 -17.93 14.59 -40.73
C GLN A 181 -18.17 13.66 -39.53
N VAL A 182 -18.92 14.08 -38.50
CA VAL A 182 -19.07 13.31 -37.25
C VAL A 182 -20.14 12.19 -37.30
N ALA A 183 -19.99 11.28 -38.26
CA ALA A 183 -20.67 9.97 -38.17
C ALA A 183 -20.24 9.25 -36.86
N PRO A 184 -21.15 8.52 -36.17
CA PRO A 184 -20.86 7.84 -34.90
C PRO A 184 -19.98 6.59 -35.11
N LYS A 185 -18.69 6.80 -35.38
CA LYS A 185 -17.72 5.72 -35.63
C LYS A 185 -17.62 4.78 -34.41
N PRO A 186 -17.70 3.44 -34.60
CA PRO A 186 -17.70 2.48 -33.51
C PRO A 186 -16.39 2.51 -32.72
N LYS A 187 -16.41 2.01 -31.48
CA LYS A 187 -15.23 2.00 -30.59
C LYS A 187 -14.12 1.06 -31.08
N LYS A 188 -14.47 0.07 -31.90
CA LYS A 188 -13.59 -0.95 -32.49
C LYS A 188 -13.89 -1.04 -33.98
N THR A 189 -12.87 -1.18 -34.80
CA THR A 189 -13.04 -1.78 -36.14
C THR A 189 -13.33 -3.26 -35.92
N LYS A 190 -14.39 -3.79 -36.54
CA LYS A 190 -14.53 -5.23 -36.72
C LYS A 190 -13.90 -5.57 -38.08
N PHE A 191 -13.10 -6.62 -38.10
CA PHE A 191 -12.78 -7.33 -39.33
C PHE A 191 -13.69 -8.56 -39.37
N GLU A 192 -14.06 -9.00 -40.56
CA GLU A 192 -14.71 -10.30 -40.75
C GLU A 192 -13.60 -11.35 -40.99
N ASP A 193 -13.84 -12.58 -40.56
CA ASP A 193 -12.85 -13.68 -40.54
C ASP A 193 -12.64 -14.34 -41.92
#